data_AF-A0A5M3YYP0-F1
#
_entry.id   AF-A0A5M3YYP0-F1
#
_cell.length_a   1.000
_cell.length_b   1.000
_cell.length_c   1.000
_cell.angle_alpha   90.00
_cell.angle_beta   90.00
_cell.angle_gamma   90.00
#
_symmetry.space_group_name_H-M   'P 1'
#
loop_
_entity.id
_entity.type
_entity.pdbx_description
1 polymer ?
#
loop_
_entity_poly.entity_id
_entity_poly.type
_entity_poly.pdbx_seq_one_letter_code
_entity_poly.pdbx_strand_id
1 'polypeptide(L)'
;MACLVIGGLLGWILLNLMIPNAKALDCTPLIVVLAVHLIRTLVVICMSGRDSNHITYKTVPKDPHWLFVGPQFHALHHINPDHYMSSVVKLFDWVAGTAYTLRNKNVAITGGSGAFGTAIQQQLRSEGVRNIQTLKFGTHWTHHDFSRVGSALDEADILILAHGTKGPDAREANCGSAIRLIELFMARRGRRQGRTAKTLPEIWYVGSESELHPAFGGPAMRRYAASKRAFVPYARALYEHPRIVYRHIVPAAFDSPMGKAVVSAEWAAGVAMWWIRRGACYVPVSYTGIAYLNFLKFVCWVRPDLDRVAGI
;
A
#
# COMPACT_ATOMS: atom_id res chain seq x y z
N MET A 1 -30.52 -11.33 -13.24
CA MET A 1 -30.95 -12.74 -13.45
C MET A 1 -30.55 -13.24 -14.83
N ALA A 2 -30.95 -12.61 -15.94
CA ALA A 2 -30.60 -13.06 -17.30
C ALA A 2 -29.09 -13.27 -17.52
N CYS A 3 -28.23 -12.32 -17.19
CA CYS A 3 -26.77 -12.46 -17.39
C CYS A 3 -26.13 -13.60 -16.57
N LEU A 4 -26.69 -13.93 -15.41
CA LEU A 4 -26.19 -15.03 -14.57
C LEU A 4 -26.60 -16.39 -15.13
N VAL A 5 -27.84 -16.50 -15.62
CA VAL A 5 -28.32 -17.70 -16.32
C VAL A 5 -27.54 -17.92 -17.61
N ILE A 6 -27.30 -16.85 -18.38
CA ILE A 6 -26.48 -16.88 -19.60
C ILE A 6 -25.03 -17.23 -19.27
N GLY A 7 -24.43 -16.64 -18.23
CA GLY A 7 -23.06 -16.96 -17.81
C GLY A 7 -22.90 -18.41 -17.34
N GLY A 8 -23.86 -18.94 -16.58
CA GLY A 8 -23.90 -20.34 -16.17
C GLY A 8 -24.04 -21.30 -17.36
N LEU A 9 -24.92 -20.96 -18.32
CA LEU A 9 -25.08 -21.72 -19.57
C LEU A 9 -23.81 -21.70 -20.42
N LEU A 10 -23.17 -20.54 -20.58
CA LEU A 10 -21.92 -20.40 -21.33
C LEU A 10 -20.77 -21.17 -20.66
N GLY A 11 -20.68 -21.13 -19.32
CA GLY A 11 -19.70 -21.92 -18.57
C GLY A 11 -19.93 -23.43 -18.71
N TRP A 12 -21.19 -23.87 -18.69
CA TRP A 12 -21.57 -25.26 -18.92
C TRP A 12 -21.24 -25.73 -20.35
N ILE A 13 -21.52 -24.90 -21.35
CA ILE A 13 -21.20 -25.17 -22.76
C ILE A 13 -19.68 -25.27 -22.95
N LEU A 14 -18.90 -24.34 -22.36
CA LEU A 14 -17.44 -24.35 -22.42
C LEU A 14 -16.86 -25.63 -21.79
N LEU A 15 -17.41 -26.05 -20.64
CA LEU A 15 -16.97 -27.27 -19.96
C LEU A 15 -17.22 -28.53 -20.80
N ASN A 16 -18.38 -28.61 -21.46
CA ASN A 16 -18.72 -29.71 -22.38
C ASN A 16 -17.82 -29.73 -23.63
N LEU A 17 -17.44 -28.57 -24.15
CA LEU A 17 -16.51 -28.46 -25.27
C LEU A 17 -15.08 -28.89 -24.90
N MET A 18 -14.64 -28.61 -23.68
CA MET A 18 -13.29 -28.97 -23.22
C MET A 18 -13.15 -30.44 -22.80
N ILE A 19 -14.26 -31.14 -22.50
CA ILE A 19 -14.25 -32.55 -22.08
C ILE A 19 -15.27 -33.36 -22.91
N PRO A 20 -14.99 -33.62 -24.20
CA PRO A 20 -15.96 -34.21 -25.14
C PRO A 20 -16.35 -35.68 -24.84
N ASN A 21 -15.66 -36.36 -23.91
CA ASN A 21 -15.92 -37.76 -23.53
C ASN A 21 -16.22 -37.95 -22.03
N ALA A 22 -16.69 -36.92 -21.32
CA ALA A 22 -17.12 -37.08 -19.92
C ALA A 22 -18.40 -37.94 -19.86
N LYS A 23 -18.27 -39.21 -19.46
CA LYS A 23 -19.39 -40.02 -18.95
C LYS A 23 -20.12 -39.20 -17.88
N ALA A 24 -21.43 -38.99 -18.05
CA ALA A 24 -22.35 -38.35 -17.11
C ALA A 24 -21.68 -37.26 -16.26
N LEU A 25 -21.62 -36.03 -16.79
CA LEU A 25 -21.24 -34.87 -15.98
C LEU A 25 -22.06 -34.85 -14.71
N ASP A 26 -21.39 -35.08 -13.59
CA ASP A 26 -21.96 -35.02 -12.26
C ASP A 26 -22.68 -33.68 -12.10
N CYS A 27 -24.00 -33.71 -11.90
CA CYS A 27 -24.82 -32.50 -11.72
C CYS A 27 -24.60 -31.85 -10.35
N THR A 28 -23.88 -32.50 -9.44
CA THR A 28 -23.61 -32.01 -8.08
C THR A 28 -23.03 -30.60 -8.06
N PRO A 29 -22.00 -30.22 -8.85
CA PRO A 29 -21.46 -28.86 -8.85
C PRO A 29 -22.48 -27.82 -9.30
N LEU A 30 -23.33 -28.15 -10.29
CA LEU A 30 -24.38 -27.25 -10.77
C LEU A 30 -25.44 -27.03 -9.69
N ILE A 31 -25.86 -28.09 -9.01
CA ILE A 31 -26.81 -28.03 -7.89
C ILE A 31 -26.23 -27.21 -6.73
N VAL A 32 -24.96 -27.41 -6.38
CA VAL A 32 -24.27 -26.64 -5.34
C VAL A 32 -24.22 -25.16 -5.70
N VAL A 33 -23.84 -24.81 -6.94
CA VAL A 33 -23.81 -23.41 -7.41
C VAL A 33 -25.21 -22.78 -7.36
N LEU A 34 -26.23 -23.48 -7.84
CA LEU A 34 -27.62 -23.00 -7.79
C LEU A 34 -28.12 -22.81 -6.36
N ALA A 35 -27.81 -23.75 -5.45
CA ALA A 35 -28.17 -23.66 -4.04
C ALA A 35 -27.50 -22.45 -3.36
N VAL A 36 -26.20 -22.24 -3.59
CA VAL A 36 -25.47 -21.07 -3.07
C VAL A 36 -26.08 -19.76 -3.58
N HIS A 37 -26.45 -19.71 -4.86
CA HIS A 37 -27.10 -18.52 -5.44
C HIS A 37 -28.51 -18.28 -4.90
N LEU A 38 -29.30 -19.34 -4.70
CA LEU A 38 -30.63 -19.25 -4.11
C LEU A 38 -30.54 -18.71 -2.68
N ILE A 39 -29.66 -19.30 -1.85
CA ILE A 39 -29.41 -18.85 -0.47
C ILE A 39 -28.99 -17.38 -0.45
N ARG A 40 -28.02 -16.99 -1.29
CA ARG A 40 -27.57 -15.59 -1.39
C ARG A 40 -28.73 -14.65 -1.74
N THR A 41 -29.57 -15.04 -2.70
CA THR A 41 -30.71 -14.21 -3.13
C THR A 41 -31.73 -14.07 -2.02
N LEU A 42 -32.05 -15.16 -1.31
CA LEU A 42 -32.95 -15.14 -0.16
C LEU A 42 -32.40 -14.23 0.95
N VAL A 43 -31.11 -14.31 1.27
CA VAL A 43 -30.47 -13.41 2.25
C VAL A 43 -30.62 -11.95 1.84
N VAL A 44 -30.35 -11.59 0.58
CA VAL A 44 -30.51 -10.21 0.08
C VAL A 44 -31.97 -9.73 0.18
N ILE A 45 -32.94 -10.60 -0.15
CA ILE A 45 -34.38 -10.30 -0.01
C ILE A 45 -34.74 -10.08 1.46
N CYS A 46 -34.30 -10.96 2.36
CA CYS A 46 -34.51 -10.82 3.80
C CYS A 46 -33.89 -9.54 4.35
N MET A 47 -32.78 -9.08 3.77
CA MET A 47 -32.15 -7.80 4.09
C MET A 47 -32.82 -6.59 3.41
N SER A 48 -33.96 -6.77 2.75
CA SER A 48 -34.70 -5.72 2.02
C SER A 48 -33.85 -4.99 0.98
N GLY A 49 -32.93 -5.73 0.32
CA GLY A 49 -31.99 -5.15 -0.64
C GLY A 49 -30.91 -4.26 -0.02
N ARG A 50 -30.82 -4.17 1.31
CA ARG A 50 -29.70 -3.51 1.98
C ARG A 50 -28.48 -4.43 1.88
N ASP A 51 -27.48 -4.01 1.12
CA ASP A 51 -26.16 -4.66 1.17
C ASP A 51 -25.54 -4.38 2.55
N SER A 52 -25.12 -5.44 3.26
CA SER A 52 -24.34 -5.33 4.50
C SER A 52 -23.10 -4.45 4.36
N ASN A 53 -22.59 -4.29 3.13
CA ASN A 53 -21.42 -3.47 2.84
C ASN A 53 -21.72 -1.98 2.65
N HIS A 54 -22.99 -1.57 2.56
CA HIS A 54 -23.36 -0.18 2.37
C HIS A 54 -23.41 0.58 3.71
N ILE A 55 -22.23 0.85 4.27
CA ILE A 55 -22.02 1.62 5.50
C ILE A 55 -21.49 3.01 5.13
N THR A 56 -22.12 4.06 5.64
CA THR A 56 -21.65 5.44 5.42
C THR A 56 -20.55 5.79 6.42
N TYR A 57 -19.40 6.22 5.90
CA TYR A 57 -18.27 6.70 6.69
C TYR A 57 -18.04 8.19 6.47
N LYS A 58 -17.75 8.93 7.54
CA LYS A 58 -17.21 10.31 7.42
C LYS A 58 -15.80 10.29 6.81
N THR A 59 -14.99 9.33 7.26
CA THR A 59 -13.69 8.99 6.70
C THR A 59 -13.64 7.47 6.62
N VAL A 60 -13.39 6.92 5.44
CA VAL A 60 -13.37 5.47 5.25
C VAL A 60 -12.17 4.88 6.01
N PRO A 61 -12.40 3.93 6.94
CA PRO A 61 -11.33 3.32 7.71
C PRO A 61 -10.49 2.37 6.83
N LYS A 62 -9.35 1.95 7.34
CA LYS A 62 -8.50 0.97 6.69
C LYS A 62 -9.29 -0.33 6.49
N ASP A 63 -9.20 -0.90 5.29
CA ASP A 63 -9.82 -2.17 4.98
C ASP A 63 -9.02 -3.33 5.61
N PRO A 64 -9.61 -4.10 6.54
CA PRO A 64 -8.91 -5.19 7.21
C PRO A 64 -8.87 -6.48 6.37
N HIS A 65 -9.68 -6.58 5.32
CA HIS A 65 -9.83 -7.82 4.57
C HIS A 65 -8.84 -7.85 3.43
N TRP A 66 -8.05 -8.92 3.32
CA TRP A 66 -7.15 -9.07 2.18
C TRP A 66 -7.91 -9.60 0.95
N LEU A 67 -8.63 -10.72 1.05
CA LEU A 67 -9.23 -11.40 -0.11
C LEU A 67 -10.67 -10.96 -0.46
N PHE A 68 -11.53 -10.84 0.55
CA PHE A 68 -12.95 -10.54 0.36
C PHE A 68 -13.24 -9.04 0.44
N VAL A 69 -14.24 -8.59 -0.32
CA VAL A 69 -14.75 -7.22 -0.32
C VAL A 69 -15.59 -7.01 0.92
N GLY A 70 -15.15 -6.11 1.80
CA GLY A 70 -15.91 -5.65 2.95
C GLY A 70 -16.50 -4.25 2.76
N PRO A 71 -17.21 -3.72 3.77
CA PRO A 71 -17.85 -2.41 3.72
C PRO A 71 -16.89 -1.26 3.43
N GLN A 72 -15.64 -1.36 3.89
CA GLN A 72 -14.60 -0.35 3.68
C GLN A 72 -14.19 -0.27 2.20
N PHE A 73 -13.96 -1.42 1.56
CA PHE A 73 -13.64 -1.49 0.14
C PHE A 73 -14.78 -0.94 -0.72
N HIS A 74 -16.02 -1.33 -0.38
CA HIS A 74 -17.21 -0.83 -1.06
C HIS A 74 -17.38 0.69 -0.91
N ALA A 75 -17.11 1.23 0.28
CA ALA A 75 -17.11 2.68 0.48
C ALA A 75 -16.02 3.40 -0.34
N LEU A 76 -14.85 2.79 -0.53
CA LEU A 76 -13.79 3.33 -1.41
C LEU A 76 -14.23 3.36 -2.88
N HIS A 77 -15.00 2.38 -3.34
CA HIS A 77 -15.61 2.38 -4.67
C HIS A 77 -16.54 3.58 -4.88
N HIS A 78 -17.37 3.94 -3.90
CA HIS A 78 -18.19 5.15 -4.00
C HIS A 78 -17.38 6.45 -4.07
N ILE A 79 -16.16 6.47 -3.52
CA ILE A 79 -15.25 7.62 -3.63
C ILE A 79 -14.58 7.65 -5.00
N ASN A 80 -14.18 6.49 -5.53
CA ASN A 80 -13.51 6.34 -6.82
C ASN A 80 -14.16 5.19 -7.63
N PRO A 81 -15.24 5.47 -8.38
CA PRO A 81 -16.02 4.42 -9.05
C PRO A 81 -15.29 3.69 -10.18
N ASP A 82 -14.21 4.28 -10.70
CA ASP A 82 -13.32 3.68 -11.70
C ASP A 82 -12.30 2.70 -11.07
N HIS A 83 -12.30 2.55 -9.76
CA HIS A 83 -11.44 1.65 -8.99
C HIS A 83 -12.28 0.86 -7.97
N TYR A 84 -11.66 -0.11 -7.29
CA TYR A 84 -12.32 -0.95 -6.30
C TYR A 84 -13.56 -1.65 -6.88
N MET A 85 -13.41 -2.26 -8.06
CA MET A 85 -14.52 -2.70 -8.91
C MET A 85 -15.15 -4.03 -8.46
N SER A 86 -14.41 -4.84 -7.72
CA SER A 86 -14.90 -6.16 -7.28
C SER A 86 -16.05 -6.02 -6.30
N SER A 87 -17.03 -6.92 -6.42
CA SER A 87 -18.21 -6.97 -5.56
C SER A 87 -18.12 -7.99 -4.43
N VAL A 88 -17.28 -9.03 -4.55
CA VAL A 88 -17.18 -10.12 -3.57
C VAL A 88 -15.73 -10.49 -3.26
N VAL A 89 -14.93 -10.77 -4.29
CA VAL A 89 -13.51 -11.17 -4.15
C VAL A 89 -12.65 -10.19 -4.92
N LYS A 90 -11.58 -9.69 -4.31
CA LYS A 90 -10.71 -8.65 -4.89
C LYS A 90 -9.74 -9.13 -5.97
N LEU A 91 -9.83 -10.41 -6.35
CA LEU A 91 -8.92 -11.02 -7.31
C LEU A 91 -8.89 -10.26 -8.64
N PHE A 92 -10.05 -9.81 -9.13
CA PHE A 92 -10.11 -8.99 -10.34
C PHE A 92 -9.30 -7.71 -10.18
N ASP A 93 -9.52 -6.96 -9.09
CA ASP A 93 -8.79 -5.72 -8.84
C ASP A 93 -7.29 -5.94 -8.64
N TRP A 94 -6.88 -7.09 -8.10
CA TRP A 94 -5.47 -7.46 -8.02
C TRP A 94 -4.88 -7.74 -9.39
N VAL A 95 -5.57 -8.46 -10.27
CA VAL A 95 -5.05 -8.73 -11.61
C VAL A 95 -4.98 -7.44 -12.42
N ALA A 96 -6.07 -6.67 -12.42
CA ALA A 96 -6.20 -5.42 -13.17
C ALA A 96 -5.37 -4.27 -12.57
N GLY A 97 -5.01 -4.33 -11.28
CA GLY A 97 -4.33 -3.23 -10.59
C GLY A 97 -5.26 -2.06 -10.25
N THR A 98 -6.54 -2.34 -10.00
CA THR A 98 -7.59 -1.34 -9.69
C THR A 98 -7.96 -1.34 -8.20
N ALA A 99 -7.22 -2.06 -7.36
CA ALA A 99 -7.50 -2.19 -5.92
C ALA A 99 -7.09 -0.96 -5.11
N TYR A 100 -6.48 0.05 -5.75
CA TYR A 100 -6.08 1.30 -5.14
C TYR A 100 -5.92 2.38 -6.21
N THR A 101 -6.09 3.65 -5.84
CA THR A 101 -5.91 4.78 -6.76
C THR A 101 -5.14 5.93 -6.12
N LEU A 102 -4.26 6.52 -6.92
CA LEU A 102 -3.49 7.73 -6.60
C LEU A 102 -4.04 8.98 -7.26
N ARG A 103 -5.07 8.81 -8.10
CA ARG A 103 -5.67 9.90 -8.85
C ARG A 103 -6.14 11.00 -7.91
N ASN A 104 -5.84 12.24 -8.27
CA ASN A 104 -6.21 13.44 -7.53
C ASN A 104 -5.64 13.56 -6.10
N LYS A 105 -4.65 12.74 -5.71
CA LYS A 105 -3.94 12.86 -4.42
C LYS A 105 -2.87 13.94 -4.48
N ASN A 106 -2.57 14.55 -3.33
CA ASN A 106 -1.38 15.39 -3.16
C ASN A 106 -0.29 14.61 -2.44
N VAL A 107 0.92 14.67 -2.95
CA VAL A 107 2.07 13.93 -2.41
C VAL A 107 3.12 14.92 -1.92
N ALA A 108 3.60 14.74 -0.70
CA ALA A 108 4.87 15.32 -0.25
C ALA A 108 5.93 14.21 -0.23
N ILE A 109 7.10 14.43 -0.83
CA ILE A 109 8.16 13.43 -0.93
C ILE A 109 9.51 13.97 -0.47
N THR A 110 10.17 13.26 0.45
CA THR A 110 11.60 13.48 0.74
C THR A 110 12.47 12.63 -0.17
N GLY A 111 13.69 13.07 -0.45
CA GLY A 111 14.60 12.31 -1.32
C GLY A 111 14.17 12.28 -2.78
N GLY A 112 13.25 13.17 -3.20
CA GLY A 112 12.73 13.23 -4.57
C GLY A 112 13.78 13.49 -5.65
N SER A 113 14.96 14.00 -5.30
CA SER A 113 16.08 14.18 -6.25
C SER A 113 17.01 12.96 -6.35
N GLY A 114 16.83 11.94 -5.50
CA GLY A 114 17.58 10.69 -5.58
C GLY A 114 17.05 9.78 -6.67
N ALA A 115 17.79 8.72 -7.02
CA ALA A 115 17.44 7.82 -8.13
C ALA A 115 16.01 7.25 -8.00
N PHE A 116 15.68 6.62 -6.86
CA PHE A 116 14.32 6.12 -6.61
C PHE A 116 13.29 7.24 -6.53
N GLY A 117 13.62 8.36 -5.88
CA GLY A 117 12.73 9.51 -5.73
C GLY A 117 12.33 10.13 -7.07
N THR A 118 13.25 10.22 -8.03
CA THR A 118 12.97 10.70 -9.39
C THR A 118 12.09 9.70 -10.14
N ALA A 119 12.45 8.42 -10.09
CA ALA A 119 11.71 7.35 -10.77
C ALA A 119 10.26 7.20 -10.26
N ILE A 120 10.06 7.22 -8.93
CA ILE A 120 8.72 7.10 -8.36
C ILE A 120 7.85 8.31 -8.68
N GLN A 121 8.42 9.53 -8.75
CA GLN A 121 7.66 10.71 -9.16
C GLN A 121 7.16 10.62 -10.60
N GLN A 122 7.93 10.02 -11.51
CA GLN A 122 7.45 9.78 -12.87
C GLN A 122 6.25 8.84 -12.87
N GLN A 123 6.30 7.74 -12.10
CA GLN A 123 5.17 6.83 -11.95
C GLN A 123 3.95 7.52 -11.32
N LEU A 124 4.15 8.30 -10.24
CA LEU A 124 3.07 9.04 -9.59
C LEU A 124 2.37 10.01 -10.54
N ARG A 125 3.12 10.70 -11.42
CA ARG A 125 2.54 11.57 -12.45
C ARG A 125 1.71 10.77 -13.46
N SER A 126 2.19 9.60 -13.90
CA SER A 126 1.42 8.75 -14.81
C SER A 126 0.13 8.20 -14.17
N GLU A 127 0.06 8.11 -12.85
CA GLU A 127 -1.14 7.70 -12.11
C GLU A 127 -2.15 8.84 -11.88
N GLY A 128 -1.89 10.05 -12.38
CA GLY A 128 -2.79 11.19 -12.22
C GLY A 128 -2.79 11.79 -10.82
N VAL A 129 -1.67 11.71 -10.09
CA VAL A 129 -1.44 12.49 -8.86
C VAL A 129 -1.56 13.98 -9.19
N ARG A 130 -2.30 14.72 -8.35
CA ARG A 130 -2.63 16.14 -8.59
C ARG A 130 -1.43 17.05 -8.42
N ASN A 131 -0.69 16.86 -7.33
CA ASN A 131 0.46 17.68 -6.99
C ASN A 131 1.53 16.84 -6.28
N ILE A 132 2.79 17.11 -6.57
CA ILE A 132 3.95 16.48 -5.93
C ILE A 132 4.88 17.58 -5.42
N GLN A 133 5.01 17.69 -4.10
CA GLN A 133 5.93 18.62 -3.45
C GLN A 133 7.18 17.88 -2.97
N THR A 134 8.34 18.27 -3.50
CA THR A 134 9.62 17.66 -3.11
C THR A 134 10.27 18.41 -1.95
N LEU A 135 10.41 17.73 -0.82
CA LEU A 135 11.08 18.21 0.39
C LEU A 135 12.58 17.87 0.36
N LYS A 136 13.39 18.83 -0.10
CA LYS A 136 14.85 18.71 -0.16
C LYS A 136 15.51 18.91 1.22
N PHE A 137 16.36 17.95 1.61
CA PHE A 137 17.25 18.07 2.76
C PHE A 137 18.24 19.23 2.56
N GLY A 138 18.53 19.98 3.62
CA GLY A 138 19.35 21.20 3.59
C GLY A 138 18.59 22.47 3.13
N THR A 139 17.43 22.33 2.49
CA THR A 139 16.61 23.48 2.05
C THR A 139 15.32 23.62 2.86
N HIS A 140 14.56 22.53 2.96
CA HIS A 140 13.25 22.49 3.62
C HIS A 140 13.35 21.91 5.03
N TRP A 141 14.33 21.03 5.25
CA TRP A 141 14.56 20.43 6.55
C TRP A 141 16.01 19.99 6.69
N THR A 142 16.45 19.88 7.93
CA THR A 142 17.71 19.28 8.38
C THR A 142 17.42 18.34 9.53
N HIS A 143 18.44 17.71 10.13
CA HIS A 143 18.25 16.88 11.33
C HIS A 143 17.72 17.67 12.55
N HIS A 144 17.86 19.00 12.56
CA HIS A 144 17.51 19.84 13.70
C HIS A 144 16.42 20.88 13.39
N ASP A 145 16.16 21.16 12.13
CA ASP A 145 15.16 22.15 11.71
C ASP A 145 14.19 21.55 10.68
N PHE A 146 12.90 21.60 10.99
CA PHE A 146 11.80 21.17 10.13
C PHE A 146 10.78 22.29 9.92
N SER A 147 11.11 23.54 10.25
CA SER A 147 10.17 24.68 10.21
C SER A 147 9.55 24.90 8.82
N ARG A 148 10.28 24.56 7.75
CA ARG A 148 9.88 24.82 6.36
C ARG A 148 9.14 23.68 5.67
N VAL A 149 8.86 22.56 6.35
CA VAL A 149 8.05 21.46 5.74
C VAL A 149 6.55 21.69 5.82
N GLY A 150 6.15 22.57 6.74
CA GLY A 150 5.16 23.60 6.47
C GLY A 150 3.94 23.25 5.63
N SER A 151 3.79 24.11 4.64
CA SER A 151 2.79 24.09 3.57
C SER A 151 2.70 22.74 2.85
N ALA A 152 3.83 22.08 2.59
CA ALA A 152 3.84 20.82 1.88
C ALA A 152 3.10 19.71 2.63
N LEU A 153 3.31 19.61 3.94
CA LEU A 153 2.64 18.62 4.78
C LEU A 153 1.16 18.95 4.99
N ASP A 154 0.80 20.24 5.02
CA ASP A 154 -0.60 20.66 5.19
C ASP A 154 -1.47 20.23 4.00
N GLU A 155 -0.94 20.32 2.78
CA GLU A 155 -1.66 19.96 1.56
C GLU A 155 -1.61 18.48 1.21
N ALA A 156 -0.60 17.76 1.69
CA ALA A 156 -0.38 16.36 1.33
C ALA A 156 -1.50 15.43 1.87
N ASP A 157 -1.88 14.49 1.02
CA ASP A 157 -2.64 13.29 1.39
C ASP A 157 -1.71 12.10 1.64
N ILE A 158 -0.56 12.09 0.96
CA ILE A 158 0.47 11.04 1.03
C ILE A 158 1.82 11.68 1.37
N LEU A 159 2.48 11.20 2.43
CA LEU A 159 3.87 11.50 2.74
C LEU A 159 4.78 10.34 2.32
N ILE A 160 5.72 10.58 1.41
CA ILE A 160 6.71 9.59 0.97
C ILE A 160 8.09 9.93 1.56
N LEU A 161 8.66 8.97 2.28
CA LEU A 161 9.96 9.07 2.94
C LEU A 161 10.97 8.25 2.14
N ALA A 162 11.55 8.87 1.12
CA ALA A 162 12.56 8.24 0.25
C ALA A 162 13.98 8.81 0.46
N HIS A 163 14.16 9.78 1.37
CA HIS A 163 15.50 10.23 1.74
C HIS A 163 16.23 9.17 2.56
N GLY A 164 17.51 8.95 2.26
CA GLY A 164 18.38 8.12 3.08
C GLY A 164 19.85 8.19 2.67
N THR A 165 20.72 7.73 3.57
CA THR A 165 22.18 7.80 3.43
C THR A 165 22.87 6.58 4.07
N LYS A 166 24.08 6.27 3.58
CA LYS A 166 25.03 5.31 4.19
C LYS A 166 26.13 6.01 5.01
N GLY A 167 26.05 7.34 5.09
CA GLY A 167 27.00 8.21 5.76
C GLY A 167 27.05 8.03 7.28
N PRO A 168 27.85 8.86 7.99
CA PRO A 168 27.91 8.87 9.45
C PRO A 168 26.56 9.19 10.10
N ASP A 169 25.75 10.00 9.43
CA ASP A 169 24.41 10.47 9.80
C ASP A 169 23.28 9.47 9.50
N ALA A 170 23.60 8.26 9.02
CA ALA A 170 22.62 7.28 8.56
C ALA A 170 21.50 6.98 9.58
N ARG A 171 21.81 6.99 10.88
CA ARG A 171 20.81 6.77 11.95
C ARG A 171 19.79 7.89 12.00
N GLU A 172 20.24 9.13 11.94
CA GLU A 172 19.36 10.29 12.01
C GLU A 172 18.56 10.45 10.72
N ALA A 173 19.23 10.37 9.56
CA ALA A 173 18.58 10.47 8.26
C ALA A 173 17.53 9.37 8.00
N ASN A 174 17.88 8.10 8.24
CA ASN A 174 17.01 6.98 7.87
C ASN A 174 15.95 6.67 8.94
N CYS A 175 16.13 7.11 10.19
CA CYS A 175 15.22 6.82 11.30
C CYS A 175 14.73 8.09 12.00
N GLY A 176 15.59 8.83 12.71
CA GLY A 176 15.17 9.97 13.55
C GLY A 176 14.37 11.03 12.79
N SER A 177 14.92 11.52 11.69
CA SER A 177 14.28 12.52 10.85
C SER A 177 13.03 12.00 10.13
N ALA A 178 13.02 10.71 9.74
CA ALA A 178 11.84 10.08 9.14
C ALA A 178 10.67 10.02 10.13
N ILE A 179 10.94 9.64 11.39
CA ILE A 179 9.96 9.65 12.47
C ILE A 179 9.45 11.07 12.70
N ARG A 180 10.35 12.05 12.80
CA ARG A 180 9.98 13.45 13.04
C ARG A 180 9.06 14.02 11.96
N LEU A 181 9.34 13.70 10.69
CA LEU A 181 8.49 14.11 9.57
C LEU A 181 7.09 13.49 9.64
N ILE A 182 6.98 12.22 10.07
CA ILE A 182 5.70 11.53 10.25
C ILE A 182 4.90 12.20 11.38
N GLU A 183 5.53 12.45 12.52
CA GLU A 183 4.89 13.13 13.66
C GLU A 183 4.35 14.50 13.23
N LEU A 184 5.15 15.30 12.50
CA LEU A 184 4.74 16.60 12.00
C LEU A 184 3.59 16.50 11.00
N PHE A 185 3.64 15.54 10.08
CA PHE A 185 2.56 15.32 9.12
C PHE A 185 1.26 15.00 9.82
N MET A 186 1.29 14.10 10.79
CA MET A 186 0.10 13.65 11.51
C MET A 186 -0.45 14.72 12.45
N ALA A 187 0.42 15.44 13.17
CA ALA A 187 0.01 16.57 14.01
C ALA A 187 -0.72 17.66 13.20
N ARG A 188 -0.24 17.95 11.98
CA ARG A 188 -0.85 18.92 11.08
C ARG A 188 -2.18 18.44 10.50
N ARG A 189 -2.27 17.16 10.13
CA ARG A 189 -3.53 16.54 9.71
C ARG A 189 -4.57 16.57 10.84
N GLY A 190 -4.14 16.35 12.09
CA GLY A 190 -5.00 16.46 13.27
C GLY A 190 -5.55 17.87 13.51
N ARG A 191 -4.80 18.92 13.19
CA ARG A 191 -5.25 20.33 13.31
C ARG A 191 -6.22 20.78 12.22
N ARG A 192 -6.27 20.08 11.08
CA ARG A 192 -7.21 20.36 9.96
C ARG A 192 -8.64 19.85 10.21
N GLN A 193 -9.02 19.59 11.48
CA GLN A 193 -10.38 19.25 11.90
C GLN A 193 -11.38 20.32 11.42
N GLY A 194 -11.98 20.08 10.26
CA GLY A 194 -12.83 21.03 9.54
C GLY A 194 -12.96 20.69 8.06
N ARG A 195 -11.91 20.14 7.44
CA ARG A 195 -12.04 19.42 6.15
C ARG A 195 -12.29 17.94 6.45
N THR A 196 -13.50 17.45 6.20
CA THR A 196 -13.82 16.02 6.22
C THR A 196 -13.07 15.31 5.09
N ALA A 197 -11.85 14.84 5.37
CA ALA A 197 -11.12 13.98 4.45
C ALA A 197 -11.87 12.64 4.33
N LYS A 198 -12.28 12.29 3.10
CA LYS A 198 -13.01 11.04 2.85
C LYS A 198 -12.14 9.79 3.04
N THR A 199 -10.82 9.92 2.99
CA THR A 199 -9.85 8.82 3.14
C THR A 199 -8.82 9.15 4.22
N LEU A 200 -8.25 8.10 4.83
CA LEU A 200 -7.15 8.22 5.79
C LEU A 200 -5.91 8.89 5.17
N PRO A 201 -5.09 9.58 6.00
CA PRO A 201 -3.76 10.01 5.59
C PRO A 201 -2.86 8.78 5.34
N GLU A 202 -1.91 8.95 4.43
CA GLU A 202 -1.09 7.85 3.96
C GLU A 202 0.40 8.17 4.06
N ILE A 203 1.19 7.20 4.50
CA ILE A 203 2.63 7.36 4.77
C ILE A 203 3.36 6.21 4.09
N TRP A 204 4.31 6.51 3.22
CA TRP A 204 5.16 5.52 2.56
C TRP A 204 6.58 5.68 3.06
N TYR A 205 7.19 4.58 3.51
CA TYR A 205 8.59 4.58 3.88
C TYR A 205 9.39 3.67 2.95
N VAL A 206 10.46 4.21 2.37
CA VAL A 206 11.40 3.44 1.56
C VAL A 206 12.43 2.81 2.47
N GLY A 207 12.20 1.55 2.80
CA GLY A 207 13.07 0.69 3.59
C GLY A 207 14.19 0.05 2.78
N SER A 208 14.54 -1.18 3.16
CA SER A 208 15.53 -2.02 2.48
C SER A 208 15.43 -3.47 2.93
N GLU A 209 15.79 -4.41 2.06
CA GLU A 209 15.94 -5.82 2.48
C GLU A 209 16.85 -5.98 3.70
N SER A 210 17.88 -5.12 3.84
CA SER A 210 18.87 -5.15 4.92
C SER A 210 18.30 -4.94 6.33
N GLU A 211 17.02 -4.59 6.46
CA GLU A 211 16.34 -4.43 7.74
C GLU A 211 16.26 -5.71 8.55
N LEU A 212 15.99 -6.85 7.90
CA LEU A 212 15.64 -8.12 8.58
C LEU A 212 16.54 -9.30 8.20
N HIS A 213 17.67 -9.03 7.52
CA HIS A 213 18.74 -9.99 7.29
C HIS A 213 20.10 -9.48 7.81
N PRO A 214 21.09 -10.36 8.05
CA PRO A 214 22.42 -9.96 8.49
C PRO A 214 23.04 -8.90 7.59
N ALA A 215 23.75 -7.94 8.19
CA ALA A 215 24.40 -6.87 7.44
C ALA A 215 25.68 -7.40 6.80
N PHE A 216 25.62 -7.74 5.52
CA PHE A 216 26.80 -8.10 4.73
C PHE A 216 27.51 -6.84 4.23
N GLY A 217 28.85 -6.85 4.25
CA GLY A 217 29.68 -5.78 3.69
C GLY A 217 30.39 -4.88 4.71
N GLY A 218 30.94 -3.76 4.21
CA GLY A 218 31.82 -2.86 4.95
C GLY A 218 31.10 -1.99 6.01
N PRO A 219 31.86 -1.17 6.77
CA PRO A 219 31.32 -0.36 7.87
C PRO A 219 30.14 0.54 7.48
N ALA A 220 30.19 1.15 6.29
CA ALA A 220 29.09 1.99 5.78
C ALA A 220 27.79 1.20 5.57
N MET A 221 27.88 -0.04 5.07
CA MET A 221 26.71 -0.90 4.89
C MET A 221 26.15 -1.38 6.23
N ARG A 222 27.02 -1.70 7.20
CA ARG A 222 26.59 -2.05 8.56
C ARG A 222 25.85 -0.89 9.24
N ARG A 223 26.35 0.35 9.10
CA ARG A 223 25.65 1.56 9.58
C ARG A 223 24.29 1.75 8.90
N TYR A 224 24.23 1.59 7.58
CA TYR A 224 22.99 1.70 6.82
C TYR A 224 21.96 0.65 7.24
N ALA A 225 22.35 -0.62 7.33
CA ALA A 225 21.49 -1.70 7.77
C ALA A 225 21.00 -1.48 9.21
N ALA A 226 21.90 -1.04 10.11
CA ALA A 226 21.54 -0.72 11.49
C ALA A 226 20.55 0.44 11.59
N SER A 227 20.69 1.49 10.76
CA SER A 227 19.77 2.63 10.78
C SER A 227 18.39 2.29 10.20
N LYS A 228 18.34 1.49 9.12
CA LYS A 228 17.09 0.97 8.57
C LYS A 228 16.39 0.06 9.60
N ARG A 229 17.14 -0.86 10.22
CA ARG A 229 16.63 -1.73 11.30
C ARG A 229 16.07 -0.96 12.50
N ALA A 230 16.69 0.17 12.86
CA ALA A 230 16.23 1.00 13.97
C ALA A 230 14.84 1.62 13.74
N PHE A 231 14.39 1.75 12.49
CA PHE A 231 13.05 2.27 12.15
C PHE A 231 11.97 1.17 12.17
N VAL A 232 12.34 -0.10 12.07
CA VAL A 232 11.41 -1.23 11.88
C VAL A 232 10.36 -1.36 13.01
N PRO A 233 10.69 -1.21 14.32
CA PRO A 233 9.67 -1.26 15.36
C PRO A 233 8.59 -0.17 15.21
N TYR A 234 8.99 1.04 14.81
CA TYR A 234 8.09 2.14 14.56
C TYR A 234 7.27 1.92 13.28
N ALA A 235 7.91 1.45 12.19
CA ALA A 235 7.22 1.01 10.98
C ALA A 235 6.16 -0.06 11.29
N ARG A 236 6.47 -0.98 12.21
CA ARG A 236 5.55 -2.05 12.59
C ARG A 236 4.33 -1.54 13.34
N ALA A 237 4.50 -0.55 14.20
CA ALA A 237 3.41 0.13 14.89
C ALA A 237 2.54 0.93 13.92
N LEU A 238 3.14 1.66 12.97
CA LEU A 238 2.41 2.37 11.91
C LEU A 238 1.64 1.42 11.00
N TYR A 239 2.19 0.23 10.70
CA TYR A 239 1.55 -0.77 9.86
C TYR A 239 0.20 -1.26 10.43
N GLU A 240 0.07 -1.31 11.76
CA GLU A 240 -1.16 -1.68 12.47
C GLU A 240 -2.06 -0.51 12.81
N HIS A 241 -1.55 0.72 12.70
CA HIS A 241 -2.25 1.88 13.22
C HIS A 241 -3.56 2.14 12.44
N PRO A 242 -4.72 2.25 13.12
CA PRO A 242 -6.03 2.22 12.47
C PRO A 242 -6.38 3.53 11.74
N ARG A 243 -5.69 4.62 12.05
CA ARG A 243 -5.97 5.96 11.50
C ARG A 243 -5.06 6.37 10.35
N ILE A 244 -4.20 5.47 9.87
CA ILE A 244 -3.29 5.74 8.76
C ILE A 244 -3.26 4.56 7.79
N VAL A 245 -2.98 4.85 6.53
CA VAL A 245 -2.51 3.84 5.58
C VAL A 245 -0.99 3.93 5.56
N TYR A 246 -0.31 2.99 6.19
CA TYR A 246 1.14 2.92 6.14
C TYR A 246 1.60 1.91 5.08
N ARG A 247 2.46 2.35 4.16
CA ARG A 247 3.13 1.48 3.20
C ARG A 247 4.61 1.36 3.49
N HIS A 248 5.08 0.13 3.57
CA HIS A 248 6.46 -0.20 3.81
C HIS A 248 7.07 -0.77 2.53
N ILE A 249 7.84 0.05 1.82
CA ILE A 249 8.47 -0.32 0.55
C ILE A 249 9.83 -0.89 0.84
N VAL A 250 10.05 -2.15 0.47
CA VAL A 250 11.27 -2.91 0.82
C VAL A 250 12.02 -3.26 -0.46
N PRO A 251 12.89 -2.36 -0.96
CA PRO A 251 13.69 -2.62 -2.13
C PRO A 251 14.93 -3.48 -1.85
N ALA A 252 15.20 -4.39 -2.78
CA ALA A 252 16.52 -4.93 -3.03
C ALA A 252 17.46 -3.83 -3.54
N ALA A 253 18.76 -4.12 -3.63
CA ALA A 253 19.72 -3.15 -4.15
C ALA A 253 19.37 -2.77 -5.60
N PHE A 254 19.32 -1.48 -5.91
CA PHE A 254 19.13 -0.96 -7.26
C PHE A 254 20.22 0.08 -7.57
N ASP A 255 20.50 0.30 -8.85
CA ASP A 255 21.53 1.25 -9.27
C ASP A 255 21.18 2.66 -8.81
N SER A 256 22.08 3.25 -8.04
CA SER A 256 21.92 4.57 -7.44
C SER A 256 23.28 5.15 -7.02
N PRO A 257 23.34 6.44 -6.68
CA PRO A 257 24.54 7.01 -6.04
C PRO A 257 24.95 6.30 -4.74
N MET A 258 24.05 5.55 -4.10
CA MET A 258 24.35 4.78 -2.88
C MET A 258 25.04 3.45 -3.18
N GLY A 259 25.04 2.96 -4.42
CA GLY A 259 25.69 1.73 -4.83
C GLY A 259 25.19 1.18 -6.15
N LYS A 260 26.01 0.36 -6.80
CA LYS A 260 25.69 -0.34 -8.05
C LYS A 260 24.86 -1.61 -7.78
N ALA A 261 23.95 -1.90 -8.69
CA ALA A 261 23.18 -3.15 -8.71
C ALA A 261 22.70 -3.44 -10.14
N VAL A 262 22.10 -4.62 -10.34
CA VAL A 262 21.70 -5.13 -11.66
C VAL A 262 20.45 -4.43 -12.20
N VAL A 263 19.56 -3.98 -11.32
CA VAL A 263 18.28 -3.35 -11.69
C VAL A 263 18.34 -1.84 -11.50
N SER A 264 17.60 -1.09 -12.32
CA SER A 264 17.54 0.37 -12.24
C SER A 264 16.56 0.89 -11.19
N ALA A 265 16.62 2.19 -10.91
CA ALA A 265 15.64 2.85 -10.05
C ALA A 265 14.22 2.89 -10.67
N GLU A 266 14.12 2.98 -11.99
CA GLU A 266 12.85 2.90 -12.73
C GLU A 266 12.20 1.53 -12.57
N TRP A 267 12.99 0.45 -12.63
CA TRP A 267 12.49 -0.89 -12.32
C TRP A 267 11.97 -0.96 -10.88
N ALA A 268 12.74 -0.47 -9.91
CA ALA A 268 12.35 -0.51 -8.51
C ALA A 268 11.05 0.29 -8.26
N ALA A 269 10.92 1.48 -8.84
CA ALA A 269 9.72 2.29 -8.75
C ALA A 269 8.52 1.63 -9.46
N GLY A 270 8.73 1.05 -10.65
CA GLY A 270 7.70 0.35 -11.39
C GLY A 270 7.14 -0.86 -10.63
N VAL A 271 8.01 -1.68 -10.03
CA VAL A 271 7.61 -2.81 -9.18
C VAL A 271 6.90 -2.33 -7.92
N ALA A 272 7.38 -1.27 -7.27
CA ALA A 272 6.69 -0.69 -6.11
C ALA A 272 5.25 -0.30 -6.48
N MET A 273 5.08 0.37 -7.60
CA MET A 273 3.77 0.82 -8.08
C MET A 273 2.88 -0.33 -8.52
N TRP A 274 3.44 -1.38 -9.11
CA TRP A 274 2.70 -2.60 -9.44
C TRP A 274 2.02 -3.21 -8.21
N TRP A 275 2.72 -3.26 -7.07
CA TRP A 275 2.16 -3.71 -5.80
C TRP A 275 1.17 -2.72 -5.18
N ILE A 276 1.48 -1.42 -5.23
CA ILE A 276 0.63 -0.37 -4.65
C ILE A 276 -0.73 -0.30 -5.36
N ARG A 277 -0.77 -0.40 -6.69
CA ARG A 277 -2.01 -0.51 -7.49
C ARG A 277 -2.90 -1.68 -7.08
N ARG A 278 -2.28 -2.74 -6.53
CA ARG A 278 -2.95 -3.94 -6.01
C ARG A 278 -3.32 -3.84 -4.53
N GLY A 279 -3.14 -2.65 -3.93
CA GLY A 279 -3.52 -2.37 -2.55
C GLY A 279 -2.49 -2.80 -1.52
N ALA A 280 -1.30 -3.25 -1.92
CA ALA A 280 -0.30 -3.78 -0.98
C ALA A 280 0.21 -2.71 0.00
N CYS A 281 0.11 -2.98 1.30
CA CYS A 281 0.70 -2.12 2.34
C CYS A 281 2.17 -2.49 2.59
N TYR A 282 2.51 -3.78 2.63
CA TYR A 282 3.90 -4.20 2.55
C TYR A 282 4.25 -4.39 1.07
N VAL A 283 5.26 -3.68 0.58
CA VAL A 283 5.56 -3.55 -0.86
C VAL A 283 6.94 -4.17 -1.13
N PRO A 284 6.99 -5.48 -1.44
CA PRO A 284 8.26 -6.18 -1.67
C PRO A 284 8.80 -5.84 -3.06
N VAL A 285 9.87 -5.05 -3.13
CA VAL A 285 10.52 -4.65 -4.39
C VAL A 285 11.80 -5.45 -4.53
N SER A 286 11.68 -6.73 -4.86
CA SER A 286 12.77 -7.69 -4.77
C SER A 286 12.90 -8.57 -5.99
N TYR A 287 14.13 -8.70 -6.48
CA TYR A 287 14.56 -9.75 -7.41
C TYR A 287 15.31 -10.88 -6.71
N THR A 288 15.67 -10.72 -5.43
CA THR A 288 16.39 -11.73 -4.62
C THR A 288 15.43 -12.69 -3.92
N GLY A 289 14.15 -12.30 -3.79
CA GLY A 289 13.14 -13.01 -3.02
C GLY A 289 13.15 -12.67 -1.52
N ILE A 290 14.18 -11.99 -1.01
CA ILE A 290 14.39 -11.78 0.43
C ILE A 290 13.30 -10.89 1.03
N ALA A 291 12.84 -9.85 0.31
CA ALA A 291 11.76 -8.99 0.79
C ALA A 291 10.46 -9.75 1.14
N TYR A 292 10.17 -10.87 0.46
CA TYR A 292 9.01 -11.71 0.77
C TYR A 292 9.20 -12.50 2.07
N LEU A 293 10.41 -13.01 2.33
CA LEU A 293 10.71 -13.63 3.63
C LEU A 293 10.70 -12.59 4.75
N ASN A 294 11.19 -11.38 4.46
CA ASN A 294 11.14 -10.25 5.38
C ASN A 294 9.70 -9.88 5.75
N PHE A 295 8.71 -10.06 4.87
CA PHE A 295 7.31 -9.82 5.21
C PHE A 295 6.86 -10.68 6.39
N LEU A 296 7.16 -11.98 6.37
CA LEU A 296 6.81 -12.90 7.47
C LEU A 296 7.51 -12.48 8.77
N LYS A 297 8.80 -12.14 8.70
CA LYS A 297 9.54 -11.65 9.88
C LYS A 297 8.97 -10.33 10.40
N PHE A 298 8.63 -9.41 9.50
CA PHE A 298 8.07 -8.11 9.83
C PHE A 298 6.73 -8.27 10.56
N VAL A 299 5.82 -9.08 10.02
CA VAL A 299 4.49 -9.26 10.60
C VAL A 299 4.54 -10.06 11.90
N CYS A 300 5.32 -11.16 11.94
CA CYS A 300 5.26 -12.14 13.02
C CYS A 300 6.30 -11.92 14.14
N TRP A 301 7.47 -11.33 13.87
CA TRP A 301 8.60 -11.30 14.81
C TRP A 301 9.03 -9.89 15.25
N VAL A 302 8.71 -8.85 14.48
CA VAL A 302 9.00 -7.48 14.90
C VAL A 302 7.98 -7.05 15.95
N ARG A 303 8.47 -6.62 17.12
CA ARG A 303 7.61 -6.02 18.13
C ARG A 303 7.32 -4.55 17.76
N PRO A 304 6.04 -4.13 17.71
CA PRO A 304 5.70 -2.74 17.44
C PRO A 304 6.09 -1.84 18.62
N ASP A 305 6.60 -0.65 18.30
CA ASP A 305 6.82 0.44 19.26
C ASP A 305 5.54 1.27 19.39
N LEU A 306 4.59 0.77 20.20
CA LEU A 306 3.26 1.37 20.34
C LEU A 306 3.30 2.72 21.07
N ASP A 307 4.20 2.88 22.04
CA ASP A 307 4.34 4.12 22.82
C ASP A 307 4.67 5.30 21.91
N ARG A 308 5.50 5.05 20.89
CA ARG A 308 5.95 6.09 19.97
C ARG A 308 4.89 6.51 18.94
N VAL A 309 3.87 5.69 18.69
CA VAL A 309 2.73 6.06 17.83
C VAL A 309 1.48 6.48 18.61
N ALA A 310 1.48 6.39 19.94
CA ALA A 310 0.30 6.70 20.75
C ALA A 310 -0.18 8.16 20.59
N GLY A 311 0.74 9.08 20.29
CA GLY A 311 0.44 10.52 20.09
C GLY A 311 0.06 10.91 18.66
N ILE A 312 -0.06 9.94 17.75
CA ILE A 312 -0.24 10.15 16.29
C ILE A 312 -1.68 9.93 15.86
#